data_AF-A0A2W6W0F5-F1
#
_entry.id   AF-A0A2W6W0F5-F1
#
_cell.length_a   1.000
_cell.length_b   1.000
_cell.length_c   1.000
_cell.angle_alpha   90.00
_cell.angle_beta   90.00
_cell.angle_gamma   90.00
#
_symmetry.space_group_name_H-M   'P 1'
#
loop_
_entity.id
_entity.type
_entity.pdbx_description
1 polymer ?
#
loop_
_entity_poly.entity_id
_entity_poly.type
_entity_poly.pdbx_seq_one_letter_code
_entity_poly.pdbx_strand_id
1 'polypeptide(L)' 'MSTDFSVKDRKALDLTGKVVVIVGGGQMPGPGMGNGRATAILAARHGAEVVVADRNLA' A
#
# COMPACT_ATOMS: atom_id res chain seq x y z
N MET A 1 3.41 -6.38 19.57
CA MET A 1 2.80 -5.51 18.55
C MET A 1 1.42 -6.09 18.25
N SER A 2 0.34 -5.46 18.70
CA SER A 2 -1.02 -5.92 18.39
C SER A 2 -1.32 -5.55 16.94
N THR A 3 -1.34 -6.52 16.04
CA THR A 3 -1.83 -6.29 14.70
C THR A 3 -3.35 -6.13 14.77
N ASP A 4 -3.86 -5.03 14.21
CA ASP A 4 -5.26 -4.54 14.26
C ASP A 4 -6.33 -5.52 13.71
N PHE A 5 -5.93 -6.73 13.32
CA PHE A 5 -6.81 -7.72 12.69
C PHE A 5 -7.84 -8.34 13.64
N SER A 6 -7.67 -8.21 14.96
CA SER A 6 -8.62 -8.72 15.95
C SER A 6 -9.75 -7.73 16.29
N VAL A 7 -9.71 -6.49 15.78
CA VAL A 7 -10.73 -5.48 16.06
C VAL A 7 -11.96 -5.73 15.21
N LYS A 8 -13.09 -6.05 15.86
CA LYS A 8 -14.35 -6.40 15.20
C LYS A 8 -14.96 -5.26 14.38
N ASP A 9 -14.79 -4.02 14.85
CA ASP A 9 -15.38 -2.82 14.24
C ASP A 9 -14.39 -2.08 13.33
N ARG A 10 -13.36 -2.76 12.82
CA ARG A 10 -12.41 -2.11 11.92
C ARG A 10 -13.14 -1.61 10.67
N LYS A 11 -12.91 -0.35 10.31
CA LYS A 11 -13.39 0.17 9.03
C LYS A 11 -12.46 -0.32 7.92
N ALA A 12 -13.04 -0.96 6.91
CA ALA A 12 -12.28 -1.38 5.74
C ALA A 12 -11.57 -0.17 5.12
N LEU A 13 -10.28 -0.33 4.81
CA LEU A 13 -9.44 0.71 4.20
C LEU A 13 -9.32 2.00 5.03
N ASP A 14 -9.51 1.97 6.34
CA ASP A 14 -8.93 3.01 7.20
C ASP A 14 -7.50 2.62 7.56
N LEU A 15 -6.53 3.30 6.94
CA LEU A 15 -5.10 3.08 7.17
C LEU A 15 -4.45 4.28 7.86
N THR A 16 -5.25 5.16 8.45
CA THR A 16 -4.76 6.35 9.16
C THR A 16 -3.78 5.96 10.25
N GLY A 17 -2.61 6.59 10.26
CA GLY A 17 -1.54 6.33 11.23
C GLY A 17 -0.84 4.97 11.07
N LYS A 18 -1.10 4.25 9.98
CA LYS A 18 -0.38 3.02 9.64
C LYS A 18 0.77 3.35 8.69
N VAL A 19 1.91 2.68 8.88
CA VAL A 19 2.98 2.60 7.87
C VAL A 19 2.77 1.31 7.08
N VAL A 20 2.70 1.42 5.75
CA VAL A 20 2.52 0.28 4.83
C VAL A 20 3.73 0.15 3.91
N VAL A 21 4.41 -0.99 4.00
CA VAL A 21 5.56 -1.32 3.14
C VAL A 21 5.09 -2.17 1.96
N ILE A 22 5.37 -1.72 0.75
CA ILE A 22 4.98 -2.38 -0.50
C ILE A 22 6.23 -2.68 -1.29
N VAL A 23 6.49 -3.97 -1.51
CA VAL A 23 7.61 -4.46 -2.32
C VAL A 23 7.10 -4.75 -3.73
N GLY A 24 7.81 -4.26 -4.74
CA GLY A 24 7.40 -4.34 -6.14
C GLY A 24 6.37 -3.27 -6.53
N GLY A 25 6.51 -2.05 -6.01
CA GLY A 25 5.59 -0.93 -6.30
C GLY A 25 5.86 -0.19 -7.62
N GLY A 26 6.84 -0.65 -8.40
CA GLY A 26 7.15 -0.14 -9.73
C GLY A 26 6.07 -0.47 -10.78
N GLN A 27 6.41 -0.23 -12.05
CA GLN A 27 5.54 -0.52 -13.19
C GLN A 27 6.37 -1.05 -14.36
N MET A 28 5.94 -2.16 -14.95
CA MET A 28 6.51 -2.62 -16.21
C MET A 28 5.92 -1.83 -17.40
N PRO A 29 6.67 -1.69 -18.50
CA PRO A 29 6.14 -1.09 -19.72
C PRO A 29 4.86 -1.79 -20.20
N GLY A 30 3.91 -1.00 -20.69
CA GLY A 30 2.65 -1.49 -21.22
C GLY A 30 1.43 -0.75 -20.66
N PRO A 31 0.24 -1.02 -21.19
CA PRO A 31 -1.01 -0.42 -20.72
C PRO A 31 -1.40 -0.98 -19.34
N GLY A 32 -2.02 -0.14 -18.52
CA GLY A 32 -2.58 -0.54 -17.21
C GLY A 32 -1.69 -0.19 -16.02
N MET A 33 -2.08 -0.69 -14.85
CA MET A 33 -1.41 -0.44 -13.58
C MET A 33 -1.10 -1.76 -12.88
N GLY A 34 0.17 -1.97 -12.56
CA GLY A 34 0.63 -3.12 -11.79
C GLY A 34 0.09 -3.10 -10.37
N ASN A 35 -0.06 -4.28 -9.78
CA ASN A 35 -0.66 -4.45 -8.46
C ASN A 35 0.06 -3.62 -7.39
N GLY A 36 1.39 -3.66 -7.34
CA GLY A 36 2.15 -2.92 -6.32
C GLY A 36 1.92 -1.41 -6.41
N ARG A 37 1.92 -0.85 -7.62
CA ARG A 37 1.59 0.57 -7.84
C ARG A 37 0.16 0.89 -7.44
N ALA A 38 -0.80 0.06 -7.84
CA ALA A 38 -2.21 0.24 -7.48
C ALA A 38 -2.42 0.18 -5.96
N THR A 39 -1.78 -0.77 -5.28
CA THR A 39 -1.82 -0.90 -3.83
C THR A 39 -1.18 0.30 -3.13
N ALA A 40 -0.06 0.82 -3.63
CA ALA A 40 0.60 2.00 -3.04
C ALA A 40 -0.28 3.23 -3.11
N ILE A 41 -0.87 3.49 -4.28
CA ILE A 41 -1.78 4.61 -4.49
C ILE A 41 -3.03 4.45 -3.62
N LEU A 42 -3.62 3.25 -3.57
CA LEU A 42 -4.80 2.99 -2.75
C LEU A 42 -4.49 3.20 -1.27
N ALA A 43 -3.39 2.65 -0.77
CA ALA A 43 -3.00 2.77 0.64
C ALA A 43 -2.78 4.24 1.05
N ALA A 44 -2.07 5.02 0.23
CA ALA A 44 -1.85 6.43 0.48
C ALA A 44 -3.16 7.23 0.51
N ARG A 45 -4.08 6.96 -0.43
CA ARG A 45 -5.43 7.58 -0.44
C ARG A 45 -6.24 7.28 0.81
N HIS A 46 -5.93 6.17 1.47
CA HIS A 46 -6.60 5.69 2.68
C HIS A 46 -5.86 6.06 3.97
N GLY A 47 -4.91 7.00 3.91
CA GLY A 47 -4.29 7.62 5.09
C GLY A 47 -3.03 6.92 5.59
N ALA A 48 -2.52 5.92 4.87
CA ALA A 48 -1.25 5.29 5.20
C ALA A 48 -0.06 6.20 4.85
N GLU A 49 0.97 6.15 5.68
CA GLU A 49 2.33 6.48 5.23
C GLU A 49 2.87 5.26 4.45
N VAL A 50 3.32 5.49 3.21
CA VAL A 50 3.65 4.38 2.30
C VAL A 50 5.14 4.35 2.01
N VAL A 51 5.76 3.21 2.29
CA VAL A 51 7.12 2.89 1.86
C VAL A 51 7.02 2.00 0.63
N VAL A 52 7.50 2.49 -0.52
CA VAL A 52 7.54 1.73 -1.76
C VAL A 52 8.97 1.28 -2.04
N ALA A 53 9.17 -0.03 -2.09
CA ALA A 53 10.44 -0.63 -2.48
C ALA A 53 10.29 -1.28 -3.86
N ASP A 54 11.22 -0.96 -4.76
CA ASP A 54 11.36 -1.65 -6.03
C ASP A 54 12.86 -1.82 -6.33
N ARG A 55 13.19 -2.75 -7.23
CA ARG A 55 14.58 -2.96 -7.66
C ARG A 55 15.07 -1.80 -8.52
N ASN A 56 14.17 -1.19 -9.31
CA ASN A 56 14.50 -0.13 -10.24
C ASN A 56 13.68 1.11 -9.92
N LEU A 57 14.36 2.27 -9.85
CA LEU A 57 13.70 3.57 -9.67
C LEU A 57 13.12 4.11 -10.99
N ALA A 58 13.59 3.57 -12.12
CA ALA A 58 13.29 3.97 -13.49
C ALA A 58 12.35 2.96 -14.16
#